data_AF-A0A7V8JM90-F1
#
_entry.id   AF-A0A7V8JM90-F1
#
_cell.length_a   1.000
_cell.length_b   1.000
_cell.length_c   1.000
_cell.angle_alpha   90.00
_cell.angle_beta   90.00
_cell.angle_gamma   90.00
#
_symmetry.space_group_name_H-M   'P 1'
#
loop_
_entity.id
_entity.type
_entity.pdbx_description
1 polymer ?
#
loop_
_entity_poly.entity_id
_entity_poly.type
_entity_poly.pdbx_seq_one_letter_code
_entity_poly.pdbx_strand_id
1 'polypeptide(L)'
;MSSQSHSHRSSGVSSSVISFRHHPLALACAGLALVGSFAAAAQDAAPTPTGLDTITVTAEHREQNLQELPVSVGVVQGERMRDYTAGDDDTLLALSGRVPSLYAETTTGRIFLRFYIRGLGNIDFYLGASQPVSIIQDDVVLEHVVLKSNPVYDVDQVEVLRGPQGSLFGRNSTAGIIKFDSIKPSDEYTGRVSASYATYNSVSIDGGFGGPINDIASFRVSTLYQHRDDYVDNTYTGPSADGTVSPKKNAMGGFDDRNVRAAAAQAQRPVLDPGFGARPRLQRHLDPVPARCADQGLQQDRRAARPGGLRRSRQQHAGLQDLRRFGEGAL
;
A
#
# COMPACT_ATOMS: atom_id res chain seq x y z
N MET A 1 88.17 47.30 20.87
CA MET A 1 89.05 47.01 19.72
C MET A 1 88.28 46.02 18.85
N SER A 2 87.80 46.28 17.65
CA SER A 2 88.08 47.29 16.62
C SER A 2 86.83 47.37 15.73
N SER A 3 86.31 48.57 15.50
CA SER A 3 86.43 49.33 14.24
C SER A 3 85.36 49.02 13.18
N GLN A 4 84.70 50.10 12.79
CA GLN A 4 83.60 50.28 11.85
C GLN A 4 83.89 49.81 10.42
N SER A 5 82.83 49.56 9.65
CA SER A 5 82.68 50.22 8.34
C SER A 5 81.21 50.31 7.92
N HIS A 6 80.79 51.52 7.53
CA HIS A 6 79.52 51.84 6.88
C HIS A 6 79.59 51.56 5.38
N SER A 7 78.50 51.09 4.77
CA SER A 7 78.21 51.39 3.36
C SER A 7 76.71 51.34 3.03
N HIS A 8 76.24 52.42 2.42
CA HIS A 8 74.92 52.70 1.85
C HIS A 8 74.48 51.73 0.73
N ARG A 9 73.16 51.47 0.62
CA ARG A 9 72.26 51.60 -0.57
C ARG A 9 71.01 50.72 -0.38
N SER A 10 69.82 51.29 -0.29
CA SER A 10 68.89 51.73 -1.36
C SER A 10 67.69 50.79 -1.43
N SER A 11 66.52 51.37 -1.18
CA SER A 11 65.17 50.82 -1.24
C SER A 11 64.82 50.11 -2.55
N GLY A 12 64.21 48.93 -2.44
CA GLY A 12 63.49 48.27 -3.53
C GLY A 12 62.24 47.60 -2.97
N VAL A 13 61.07 48.22 -3.22
CA VAL A 13 59.75 47.64 -2.96
C VAL A 13 59.47 46.62 -4.07
N SER A 14 59.32 45.35 -3.71
CA SER A 14 58.91 44.29 -4.64
C SER A 14 57.43 43.95 -4.42
N SER A 15 56.58 44.42 -5.33
CA SER A 15 55.16 44.09 -5.38
C SER A 15 54.96 42.69 -5.94
N SER A 16 54.56 41.73 -5.11
CA SER A 16 54.13 40.40 -5.55
C SER A 16 52.62 40.38 -5.74
N VAL A 17 52.19 40.25 -6.99
CA VAL A 17 50.79 40.08 -7.40
C VAL A 17 50.38 38.63 -7.10
N ILE A 18 49.40 38.44 -6.22
CA ILE A 18 48.78 37.14 -5.93
C ILE A 18 47.67 36.90 -6.96
N SER A 19 47.84 35.88 -7.81
CA SER A 19 46.82 35.42 -8.74
C SER A 19 45.85 34.45 -8.04
N PHE A 20 44.59 34.86 -7.87
CA PHE A 20 43.52 33.98 -7.39
C PHE A 20 43.01 33.10 -8.55
N ARG A 21 43.16 31.79 -8.40
CA ARG A 21 42.62 30.77 -9.32
C ARG A 21 41.19 30.46 -8.88
N HIS A 22 40.21 30.75 -9.75
CA HIS A 22 38.78 30.58 -9.45
C HIS A 22 38.40 29.11 -9.26
N HIS A 23 38.00 28.70 -8.06
CA HIS A 23 37.39 27.40 -7.80
C HIS A 23 35.85 27.51 -7.95
N PRO A 24 35.23 26.76 -8.89
CA PRO A 24 33.80 26.86 -9.20
C PRO A 24 32.88 26.32 -8.08
N LEU A 25 33.44 25.68 -7.05
CA LEU A 25 32.69 25.07 -5.96
C LEU A 25 32.15 26.10 -4.95
N ALA A 26 32.78 27.28 -4.84
CA ALA A 26 32.37 28.33 -3.91
C ALA A 26 31.14 29.13 -4.40
N LEU A 27 30.88 29.15 -5.72
CA LEU A 27 29.71 29.84 -6.28
C LEU A 27 28.40 29.06 -6.10
N ALA A 28 28.46 27.73 -5.96
CA ALA A 28 27.27 26.90 -5.80
C ALA A 28 26.64 27.04 -4.40
N CYS A 29 27.46 27.24 -3.36
CA CYS A 29 26.97 27.43 -1.99
C CYS A 29 26.37 28.82 -1.74
N ALA A 30 26.74 29.84 -2.52
CA ALA A 30 26.19 31.18 -2.41
C ALA A 30 24.78 31.33 -3.05
N GLY A 31 24.43 30.46 -4.00
CA GLY A 31 23.12 30.47 -4.66
C GLY A 31 21.98 29.93 -3.79
N LEU A 32 22.27 28.99 -2.87
CA LEU A 32 21.24 28.37 -2.02
C LEU A 32 20.81 29.25 -0.83
N ALA A 33 21.59 30.27 -0.48
CA ALA A 33 21.34 31.14 0.67
C ALA A 33 20.42 32.33 0.38
N LEU A 34 20.13 32.64 -0.90
CA LEU A 34 19.37 33.82 -1.31
C LEU A 34 17.85 33.58 -1.53
N VAL A 35 17.36 32.35 -1.36
CA VAL A 35 15.94 32.00 -1.55
C VAL A 35 15.16 31.94 -0.21
N GLY A 36 15.84 32.09 0.93
CA GLY A 36 15.25 31.90 2.26
C GLY A 36 14.63 33.14 2.94
N SER A 37 14.50 34.29 2.29
CA SER A 37 14.12 35.56 2.95
C SER A 37 12.77 36.18 2.55
N PHE A 38 11.88 35.46 1.89
CA PHE A 38 10.52 35.94 1.60
C PHE A 38 9.47 34.90 2.03
N ALA A 39 9.08 34.93 3.31
CA ALA A 39 7.71 34.66 3.79
C ALA A 39 7.69 34.54 5.34
N ALA A 40 7.76 35.68 6.03
CA ALA A 40 7.25 35.78 7.40
C ALA A 40 5.80 36.29 7.33
N ALA A 41 4.88 35.42 6.89
CA ALA A 41 3.45 35.66 7.05
C ALA A 41 3.06 35.12 8.43
N ALA A 42 2.45 35.97 9.25
CA ALA A 42 1.84 35.58 10.51
C ALA A 42 0.82 34.45 10.24
N GLN A 43 1.06 33.28 10.82
CA GLN A 43 0.11 32.18 10.79
C GLN A 43 -1.06 32.55 11.71
N ASP A 44 -2.11 33.07 11.11
CA ASP A 44 -3.43 33.07 11.74
C ASP A 44 -3.77 31.59 12.00
N ALA A 45 -3.82 31.20 13.26
CA ALA A 45 -4.07 29.83 13.65
C ALA A 45 -5.53 29.50 13.28
N ALA A 46 -5.71 28.83 12.14
CA ALA A 46 -7.00 28.31 11.73
C ALA A 46 -7.59 27.47 12.88
N PRO A 47 -8.89 27.61 13.20
CA PRO A 47 -9.51 26.87 14.27
C PRO A 47 -9.31 25.37 14.03
N THR A 48 -8.62 24.70 14.95
CA THR A 48 -8.45 23.25 14.91
C THR A 48 -9.83 22.62 14.97
N PRO A 49 -10.27 21.87 13.93
CA PRO A 49 -11.59 21.25 13.95
C PRO A 49 -11.65 20.27 15.13
N THR A 50 -12.53 20.56 16.09
CA THR A 50 -12.75 19.74 17.30
C THR A 50 -13.65 18.53 17.02
N GLY A 51 -13.55 17.95 15.82
CA GLY A 51 -14.30 16.77 15.39
C GLY A 51 -13.34 15.64 15.00
N LEU A 52 -13.78 14.40 15.13
CA LEU A 52 -13.08 13.28 14.53
C LEU A 52 -13.11 13.43 13.00
N ASP A 53 -11.96 13.36 12.36
CA ASP A 53 -11.89 13.33 10.90
C ASP A 53 -12.70 12.15 10.37
N THR A 54 -13.53 12.43 9.37
CA THR A 54 -14.25 11.39 8.65
C THR A 54 -13.25 10.69 7.73
N ILE A 55 -13.00 9.41 8.00
CA ILE A 55 -12.15 8.58 7.15
C ILE A 55 -13.05 7.94 6.10
N THR A 56 -12.92 8.43 4.86
CA THR A 56 -13.55 7.81 3.69
C THR A 56 -12.67 6.65 3.23
N VAL A 57 -13.31 5.53 2.89
CA VAL A 57 -12.66 4.33 2.37
C VAL A 57 -13.33 3.87 1.09
N THR A 58 -12.59 3.13 0.26
CA THR A 58 -13.05 2.53 -0.99
C THR A 58 -13.01 0.99 -0.95
N ALA A 59 -13.05 0.42 0.25
CA ALA A 59 -12.95 -1.01 0.52
C ALA A 59 -14.00 -1.86 -0.23
N GLU A 60 -15.19 -1.32 -0.51
CA GLU A 60 -16.25 -1.99 -1.28
C GLU A 60 -16.41 -1.43 -2.71
N HIS A 61 -15.34 -0.86 -3.28
CA HIS A 61 -15.36 -0.13 -4.57
C HIS A 61 -16.34 1.07 -4.58
N ARG A 62 -16.70 1.58 -3.41
CA ARG A 62 -17.54 2.76 -3.22
C ARG A 62 -16.95 3.58 -2.10
N GLU A 63 -16.96 4.89 -2.28
CA GLU A 63 -16.59 5.82 -1.21
C GLU A 63 -17.64 5.76 -0.10
N GLN A 64 -17.20 5.35 1.09
CA GLN A 64 -18.06 5.17 2.26
C GLN A 64 -17.31 5.59 3.53
N ASN A 65 -18.06 5.98 4.56
CA ASN A 65 -17.49 6.28 5.86
C ASN A 65 -17.05 4.97 6.55
N LEU A 66 -15.82 4.93 7.08
CA LEU A 66 -15.26 3.78 7.81
C LEU A 66 -16.20 3.24 8.92
N GLN A 67 -16.99 4.10 9.55
CA GLN A 67 -17.92 3.72 10.63
C GLN A 67 -19.18 2.99 10.13
N GLU A 68 -19.51 3.13 8.85
CA GLU A 68 -20.69 2.52 8.22
C GLU A 68 -20.37 1.15 7.59
N LEU A 69 -19.09 0.80 7.45
CA LEU A 69 -18.68 -0.46 6.85
C LEU A 69 -19.00 -1.65 7.76
N PRO A 70 -19.74 -2.67 7.28
CA PRO A 70 -20.03 -3.88 8.04
C PRO A 70 -18.86 -4.89 8.03
N VAL A 71 -17.63 -4.42 7.84
CA VAL A 71 -16.42 -5.23 7.73
C VAL A 71 -15.27 -4.64 8.55
N SER A 72 -14.37 -5.51 9.00
CA SER A 72 -13.23 -5.10 9.83
C SER A 72 -12.11 -4.52 8.96
N VAL A 73 -12.05 -3.19 8.87
CA VAL A 73 -11.02 -2.47 8.09
C VAL A 73 -10.02 -1.80 9.02
N GLY A 74 -8.74 -1.82 8.66
CA GLY A 74 -7.71 -0.93 9.20
C GLY A 74 -7.28 0.03 8.10
N VAL A 75 -7.17 1.33 8.41
CA VAL A 75 -6.81 2.36 7.44
C VAL A 75 -5.53 3.06 7.90
N VAL A 76 -4.60 3.25 6.97
CA VAL A 76 -3.40 4.08 7.16
C VAL A 76 -3.41 5.15 6.08
N GLN A 77 -3.58 6.41 6.47
CA GLN A 77 -3.49 7.54 5.55
C GLN A 77 -2.06 7.70 5.02
N GLY A 78 -1.93 8.23 3.81
CA GLY A 78 -0.67 8.40 3.10
C GLY A 78 0.35 9.21 3.89
N GLU A 79 -0.06 10.27 4.58
CA GLU A 79 0.81 11.09 5.45
C GLU A 79 1.45 10.22 6.52
N ARG A 80 0.64 9.46 7.24
CA ARG A 80 1.12 8.56 8.30
C ARG A 80 1.98 7.44 7.74
N MET A 81 1.62 6.91 6.57
CA MET A 81 2.42 5.87 5.91
C MET A 81 3.82 6.38 5.60
N ARG A 82 3.94 7.62 5.13
CA ARG A 82 5.24 8.27 4.86
C ARG A 82 6.04 8.52 6.13
N ASP A 83 5.38 8.92 7.21
CA ASP A 83 6.05 9.05 8.51
C ASP A 83 6.61 7.70 8.99
N TYR A 84 5.93 6.60 8.68
CA TYR A 84 6.39 5.26 9.03
C TYR A 84 7.53 4.76 8.15
N THR A 85 7.63 5.21 6.90
CA THR A 85 8.68 4.78 5.95
C THR A 85 9.84 5.75 5.84
N ALA A 86 9.81 6.88 6.54
CA ALA A 86 10.84 7.92 6.52
C ALA A 86 12.26 7.39 6.86
N GLY A 87 12.36 6.27 7.58
CA GLY A 87 13.61 5.61 7.95
C GLY A 87 14.16 4.61 6.93
N ASP A 88 13.67 4.62 5.68
CA ASP A 88 13.99 3.59 4.66
C ASP A 88 13.52 2.18 5.06
N ASP A 89 12.46 2.13 5.87
CA ASP A 89 11.71 0.91 6.14
C ASP A 89 10.85 0.56 4.92
N ASP A 90 10.76 -0.74 4.62
CA ASP A 90 9.86 -1.22 3.58
C ASP A 90 8.40 -0.92 3.99
N THR A 91 7.69 -0.17 3.14
CA THR A 91 6.29 0.21 3.32
C THR A 91 5.42 -0.97 3.75
N LEU A 92 5.64 -2.15 3.17
CA LEU A 92 4.84 -3.33 3.41
C LEU A 92 5.15 -3.97 4.77
N LEU A 93 6.41 -3.94 5.20
CA LEU A 93 6.82 -4.47 6.51
C LEU A 93 6.38 -3.55 7.65
N ALA A 94 6.45 -2.23 7.44
CA ALA A 94 6.05 -1.21 8.40
C ALA A 94 4.57 -1.33 8.81
N LEU A 95 3.70 -1.88 7.96
CA LEU A 95 2.28 -2.07 8.26
C LEU A 95 2.03 -3.03 9.44
N SER A 96 2.94 -3.99 9.69
CA SER A 96 2.79 -4.98 10.78
C SER A 96 2.69 -4.34 12.17
N GLY A 97 3.38 -3.22 12.37
CA GLY A 97 3.35 -2.48 13.63
C GLY A 97 2.19 -1.49 13.75
N ARG A 98 1.36 -1.35 12.70
CA ARG A 98 0.40 -0.24 12.56
C ARG A 98 -1.03 -0.72 12.40
N VAL A 99 -1.23 -1.89 11.79
CA VAL A 99 -2.55 -2.48 11.60
C VAL A 99 -2.73 -3.71 12.51
N PRO A 100 -3.72 -3.72 13.41
CA PRO A 100 -3.92 -4.85 14.30
C PRO A 100 -4.25 -6.14 13.56
N SER A 101 -3.63 -7.23 13.98
CA SER A 101 -3.77 -8.57 13.39
C SER A 101 -3.23 -8.70 11.96
N LEU A 102 -2.46 -7.72 11.48
CA LEU A 102 -1.61 -7.85 10.29
C LEU A 102 -0.18 -8.11 10.74
N TYR A 103 0.48 -9.05 10.08
CA TYR A 103 1.91 -9.30 10.23
C TYR A 103 2.50 -9.59 8.86
N ALA A 104 3.60 -8.94 8.53
CA ALA A 104 4.35 -9.09 7.32
C ALA A 104 5.78 -9.47 7.66
N GLU A 105 6.33 -10.45 6.95
CA GLU A 105 7.70 -10.89 7.14
C GLU A 105 8.34 -11.27 5.81
N THR A 106 9.66 -11.47 5.86
CA THR A 106 10.39 -12.06 4.75
C THR A 106 11.57 -12.88 5.24
N THR A 107 11.89 -13.93 4.50
CA THR A 107 13.06 -14.79 4.72
C THR A 107 14.15 -14.60 3.67
N THR A 108 13.88 -13.83 2.61
CA THR A 108 14.75 -13.72 1.42
C THR A 108 14.88 -12.25 0.98
N GLY A 109 15.11 -11.35 1.93
CA GLY A 109 15.15 -9.91 1.66
C GLY A 109 13.81 -9.38 1.11
N ARG A 110 13.80 -8.30 0.32
CA ARG A 110 12.52 -7.70 -0.14
C ARG A 110 11.74 -8.58 -1.13
N ILE A 111 12.35 -9.59 -1.75
CA ILE A 111 11.81 -10.31 -2.93
C ILE A 111 10.60 -11.19 -2.57
N PHE A 112 10.58 -11.78 -1.37
CA PHE A 112 9.54 -12.71 -0.92
C PHE A 112 8.88 -12.22 0.36
N LEU A 113 7.95 -11.27 0.23
CA LEU A 113 7.13 -10.86 1.37
C LEU A 113 5.98 -11.83 1.60
N ARG A 114 5.76 -12.19 2.86
CA ARG A 114 4.64 -12.99 3.33
C ARG A 114 3.77 -12.16 4.25
N PHE A 115 2.46 -12.24 4.02
CA PHE A 115 1.47 -11.54 4.82
C PHE A 115 0.60 -12.53 5.57
N TYR A 116 0.30 -12.19 6.81
CA TYR A 116 -0.53 -12.94 7.72
C TYR A 116 -1.60 -12.00 8.27
N ILE A 117 -2.87 -12.38 8.10
CA ILE A 117 -3.99 -11.67 8.70
C ILE A 117 -4.71 -12.63 9.64
N ARG A 118 -4.82 -12.23 10.92
CA ARG A 118 -5.38 -13.10 11.99
C ARG A 118 -4.71 -14.48 12.05
N GLY A 119 -3.40 -14.54 11.78
CA GLY A 119 -2.60 -15.77 11.77
C GLY A 119 -2.71 -16.61 10.51
N LEU A 120 -3.55 -16.23 9.54
CA LEU A 120 -3.65 -16.91 8.25
C LEU A 120 -2.73 -16.24 7.23
N GLY A 121 -1.75 -16.97 6.73
CA GLY A 121 -0.78 -16.50 5.73
C GLY A 121 -0.21 -17.67 4.92
N ASN A 122 0.66 -17.34 3.97
CA ASN A 122 1.35 -18.35 3.17
C ASN A 122 2.58 -18.85 3.94
N ILE A 123 2.75 -20.17 4.06
CA ILE A 123 3.92 -20.80 4.70
C ILE A 123 4.85 -21.48 3.69
N ASP A 124 4.56 -21.31 2.40
CA ASP A 124 5.29 -21.94 1.31
C ASP A 124 6.40 -20.99 0.81
N PHE A 125 7.41 -21.58 0.18
CA PHE A 125 8.51 -20.88 -0.49
C PHE A 125 8.38 -20.99 -2.01
N TYR A 126 7.44 -21.80 -2.51
CA TYR A 126 7.17 -21.96 -3.92
C TYR A 126 6.50 -20.70 -4.52
N LEU A 127 7.10 -20.16 -5.58
CA LEU A 127 6.62 -18.97 -6.30
C LEU A 127 5.17 -19.08 -6.80
N GLY A 128 4.72 -20.28 -7.12
CA GLY A 128 3.37 -20.55 -7.61
C GLY A 128 2.36 -20.95 -6.53
N ALA A 129 2.74 -20.89 -5.25
CA ALA A 129 1.83 -21.23 -4.16
C ALA A 129 0.72 -20.18 -4.04
N SER A 130 -0.52 -20.64 -3.88
CA SER A 130 -1.64 -19.76 -3.55
C SER A 130 -1.44 -19.18 -2.15
N GLN A 131 -1.61 -17.88 -2.02
CA GLN A 131 -1.50 -17.16 -0.77
C GLN A 131 -2.90 -16.75 -0.29
N PRO A 132 -3.21 -16.78 1.02
CA PRO A 132 -4.54 -16.46 1.52
C PRO A 132 -4.78 -14.96 1.72
N VAL A 133 -3.74 -14.13 1.54
CA VAL A 133 -3.81 -12.65 1.59
C VAL A 133 -3.47 -12.09 0.20
N SER A 134 -4.40 -11.34 -0.38
CA SER A 134 -4.17 -10.64 -1.66
C SER A 134 -3.67 -9.22 -1.41
N ILE A 135 -2.72 -8.79 -2.25
CA ILE A 135 -2.29 -7.39 -2.32
C ILE A 135 -2.96 -6.78 -3.55
N ILE A 136 -3.51 -5.60 -3.39
CA ILE A 136 -4.19 -4.86 -4.44
C ILE A 136 -3.57 -3.47 -4.50
N GLN A 137 -3.23 -3.03 -5.70
CA GLN A 137 -2.74 -1.68 -5.93
C GLN A 137 -3.60 -1.04 -7.01
N ASP A 138 -4.23 0.10 -6.70
CA ASP A 138 -5.08 0.84 -7.63
C ASP A 138 -6.15 -0.07 -8.29
N ASP A 139 -6.83 -0.89 -7.47
CA ASP A 139 -7.82 -1.92 -7.87
C ASP A 139 -7.29 -3.07 -8.76
N VAL A 140 -5.96 -3.19 -8.93
CA VAL A 140 -5.31 -4.29 -9.63
C VAL A 140 -4.73 -5.28 -8.64
N VAL A 141 -5.12 -6.55 -8.76
CA VAL A 141 -4.63 -7.62 -7.87
C VAL A 141 -3.20 -8.02 -8.26
N LEU A 142 -2.27 -7.86 -7.31
CA LEU A 142 -0.89 -8.28 -7.42
C LEU A 142 -0.75 -9.70 -6.85
N GLU A 143 -1.12 -10.72 -7.63
CA GLU A 143 -1.15 -12.10 -7.13
C GLU A 143 0.22 -12.75 -7.02
N HIS A 144 1.12 -12.46 -7.96
CA HIS A 144 2.41 -13.10 -8.03
C HIS A 144 3.34 -12.56 -6.93
N VAL A 145 4.10 -13.42 -6.26
CA VAL A 145 4.94 -13.03 -5.12
C VAL A 145 5.96 -11.94 -5.45
N VAL A 146 6.51 -11.94 -6.67
CA VAL A 146 7.41 -10.87 -7.15
C VAL A 146 6.68 -9.54 -7.37
N LEU A 147 5.38 -9.57 -7.67
CA LEU A 147 4.60 -8.34 -7.80
C LEU A 147 4.25 -7.76 -6.43
N LYS A 148 3.99 -8.63 -5.43
CA LYS A 148 3.69 -8.25 -4.05
C LYS A 148 4.87 -7.60 -3.31
N SER A 149 6.09 -7.87 -3.75
CA SER A 149 7.31 -7.28 -3.18
C SER A 149 7.69 -5.94 -3.79
N ASN A 150 6.99 -5.47 -4.83
CA ASN A 150 7.27 -4.14 -5.36
C ASN A 150 6.99 -3.08 -4.29
N PRO A 151 7.90 -2.11 -4.12
CA PRO A 151 7.69 -1.03 -3.18
C PRO A 151 6.46 -0.22 -3.58
N VAL A 152 5.64 0.12 -2.59
CA VAL A 152 4.52 1.02 -2.78
C VAL A 152 4.97 2.45 -2.49
N TYR A 153 4.71 3.36 -3.43
CA TYR A 153 5.10 4.77 -3.39
C TYR A 153 3.95 5.65 -3.85
N ASP A 154 4.05 6.94 -3.49
CA ASP A 154 3.03 7.93 -3.87
C ASP A 154 1.60 7.49 -3.44
N VAL A 155 1.53 7.04 -2.19
CA VAL A 155 0.35 6.46 -1.54
C VAL A 155 -0.57 7.56 -1.02
N ASP A 156 -1.85 7.44 -1.33
CA ASP A 156 -2.93 8.25 -0.75
C ASP A 156 -3.45 7.59 0.54
N GLN A 157 -3.73 6.30 0.47
CA GLN A 157 -4.19 5.52 1.62
C GLN A 157 -3.89 4.02 1.45
N VAL A 158 -3.81 3.34 2.60
CA VAL A 158 -3.72 1.87 2.68
C VAL A 158 -4.89 1.35 3.47
N GLU A 159 -5.61 0.39 2.90
CA GLU A 159 -6.77 -0.25 3.51
C GLU A 159 -6.50 -1.74 3.70
N VAL A 160 -6.71 -2.25 4.92
CA VAL A 160 -6.51 -3.65 5.26
C VAL A 160 -7.84 -4.24 5.70
N LEU A 161 -8.43 -5.06 4.84
CA LEU A 161 -9.68 -5.75 5.14
C LEU A 161 -9.34 -7.10 5.77
N ARG A 162 -9.81 -7.31 7.01
CA ARG A 162 -9.48 -8.48 7.82
C ARG A 162 -10.62 -9.49 7.81
N GLY A 163 -10.40 -10.62 7.14
CA GLY A 163 -11.37 -11.68 6.96
C GLY A 163 -11.62 -11.99 5.47
N PRO A 164 -12.44 -13.01 5.16
CA PRO A 164 -12.66 -13.45 3.78
C PRO A 164 -13.24 -12.34 2.90
N GLN A 165 -12.62 -12.10 1.74
CA GLN A 165 -13.01 -11.06 0.76
C GLN A 165 -13.25 -11.62 -0.66
N GLY A 166 -13.58 -12.91 -0.75
CA GLY A 166 -13.69 -13.62 -2.02
C GLY A 166 -14.81 -13.17 -2.96
N SER A 167 -15.84 -12.49 -2.44
CA SER A 167 -16.98 -12.00 -3.21
C SER A 167 -16.64 -10.78 -4.07
N LEU A 168 -15.81 -9.86 -3.55
CA LEU A 168 -15.45 -8.62 -4.24
C LEU A 168 -14.10 -8.72 -4.96
N PHE A 169 -13.12 -9.39 -4.33
CA PHE A 169 -11.74 -9.37 -4.80
C PHE A 169 -11.27 -10.71 -5.38
N GLY A 170 -12.16 -11.72 -5.40
CA GLY A 170 -11.90 -12.99 -6.05
C GLY A 170 -10.99 -13.91 -5.25
N ARG A 171 -10.19 -14.72 -5.95
CA ARG A 171 -9.34 -15.76 -5.33
C ARG A 171 -8.32 -15.17 -4.34
N ASN A 172 -7.71 -16.04 -3.54
CA ASN A 172 -6.55 -15.71 -2.69
C ASN A 172 -6.79 -14.66 -1.59
N SER A 173 -8.05 -14.38 -1.26
CA SER A 173 -8.47 -13.37 -0.29
C SER A 173 -9.18 -13.97 0.94
N THR A 174 -8.91 -15.24 1.26
CA THR A 174 -9.56 -15.98 2.35
C THR A 174 -9.23 -15.42 3.74
N ALA A 175 -8.01 -14.93 3.93
CA ALA A 175 -7.59 -14.27 5.16
C ALA A 175 -7.90 -12.77 5.17
N GLY A 176 -7.90 -12.16 3.99
CA GLY A 176 -8.12 -10.72 3.80
C GLY A 176 -7.40 -10.17 2.59
N ILE A 177 -7.43 -8.85 2.50
CA ILE A 177 -6.69 -8.10 1.48
C ILE A 177 -5.96 -6.91 2.11
N ILE A 178 -4.91 -6.48 1.43
CA ILE A 178 -4.22 -5.21 1.67
C ILE A 178 -4.30 -4.43 0.37
N LYS A 179 -5.04 -3.32 0.39
CA LYS A 179 -5.28 -2.45 -0.76
C LYS A 179 -4.48 -1.17 -0.57
N PHE A 180 -3.74 -0.80 -1.60
CA PHE A 180 -2.99 0.44 -1.71
C PHE A 180 -3.65 1.30 -2.77
N ASP A 181 -4.14 2.46 -2.36
CA ASP A 181 -4.60 3.49 -3.28
C ASP A 181 -3.52 4.54 -3.42
N SER A 182 -3.17 4.83 -4.66
CA SER A 182 -2.31 5.96 -4.96
C SER A 182 -3.08 7.25 -5.08
N ILE A 183 -2.33 8.35 -4.94
CA ILE A 183 -2.88 9.67 -5.17
C ILE A 183 -3.29 9.74 -6.64
N LYS A 184 -4.53 10.14 -6.89
CA LYS A 184 -5.11 10.20 -8.24
C LYS A 184 -4.70 11.50 -8.96
N PRO A 185 -4.76 11.56 -10.30
CA PRO A 185 -4.71 12.83 -11.03
C PRO A 185 -5.79 13.79 -10.52
N SER A 186 -5.45 15.08 -10.41
CA SER A 186 -6.30 16.13 -9.85
C SER A 186 -6.47 17.29 -10.84
N ASP A 187 -7.57 18.03 -10.70
CA ASP A 187 -7.84 19.26 -11.44
C ASP A 187 -7.02 20.46 -10.93
N GLU A 188 -6.28 20.27 -9.82
CA GLU A 188 -5.33 21.23 -9.27
C GLU A 188 -3.90 20.69 -9.34
N TYR A 189 -2.94 21.59 -9.54
CA TYR A 189 -1.52 21.21 -9.47
C TYR A 189 -1.14 20.81 -8.05
N THR A 190 -0.76 19.55 -7.88
CA THR A 190 -0.32 18.99 -6.60
C THR A 190 1.05 18.33 -6.78
N GLY A 191 1.90 18.49 -5.78
CA GLY A 191 3.24 17.94 -5.79
C GLY A 191 3.67 17.50 -4.40
N ARG A 192 4.44 16.42 -4.34
CA ARG A 192 5.11 15.96 -3.14
C ARG A 192 6.51 15.46 -3.47
N VAL A 193 7.41 15.64 -2.52
CA VAL A 193 8.74 15.02 -2.53
C VAL A 193 9.12 14.67 -1.10
N SER A 194 9.74 13.52 -0.94
CA SER A 194 10.32 13.02 0.29
C SER A 194 11.70 12.50 -0.05
N ALA A 195 12.70 12.85 0.76
CA ALA A 195 14.05 12.32 0.64
C ALA A 195 14.56 11.97 2.04
N SER A 196 15.22 10.82 2.16
CA SER A 196 15.86 10.40 3.41
C SER A 196 17.25 9.81 3.15
N TYR A 197 18.10 9.95 4.16
CA TYR A 197 19.43 9.35 4.22
C TYR A 197 19.58 8.66 5.57
N ALA A 198 19.98 7.40 5.57
CA ALA A 198 20.03 6.57 6.77
C ALA A 198 21.27 5.66 6.80
N THR A 199 21.37 4.84 7.84
CA THR A 199 22.46 3.86 8.05
C THR A 199 22.60 2.92 6.84
N TYR A 200 23.79 2.33 6.65
CA TYR A 200 24.09 1.44 5.53
C TYR A 200 23.99 2.13 4.16
N ASN A 201 24.29 3.44 4.14
CA ASN A 201 24.21 4.28 2.95
C ASN A 201 22.82 4.23 2.28
N SER A 202 21.78 4.08 3.11
CA SER A 202 20.39 4.08 2.68
C SER A 202 20.02 5.44 2.11
N VAL A 203 19.54 5.47 0.88
CA VAL A 203 18.99 6.67 0.21
C VAL A 203 17.59 6.33 -0.27
N SER A 204 16.59 7.11 0.12
CA SER A 204 15.23 6.97 -0.41
C SER A 204 14.73 8.32 -0.93
N ILE A 205 14.16 8.33 -2.14
CA ILE A 205 13.55 9.49 -2.78
C ILE A 205 12.18 9.03 -3.31
N ASP A 206 11.10 9.57 -2.76
CA ASP A 206 9.73 9.34 -3.22
C ASP A 206 9.10 10.68 -3.61
N GLY A 207 8.62 10.80 -4.83
CA GLY A 207 8.01 12.02 -5.34
C GLY A 207 6.85 11.77 -6.27
N GLY A 208 5.94 12.73 -6.31
CA GLY A 208 4.79 12.72 -7.19
C GLY A 208 4.43 14.14 -7.59
N PHE A 209 4.12 14.36 -8.86
CA PHE A 209 3.63 15.64 -9.38
C PHE A 209 2.48 15.38 -10.34
N GLY A 210 1.41 16.15 -10.21
CA GLY A 210 0.25 16.03 -11.06
C GLY A 210 -0.56 17.31 -11.12
N GLY A 211 -1.53 17.33 -12.01
CA GLY A 211 -2.44 18.45 -12.17
C GLY A 211 -3.20 18.40 -13.50
N PRO A 212 -3.91 19.47 -13.84
CA PRO A 212 -4.68 19.54 -15.07
C PRO A 212 -3.74 19.63 -16.30
N ILE A 213 -4.08 18.86 -17.34
CA ILE A 213 -3.58 19.06 -18.71
C ILE A 213 -4.45 20.12 -19.40
N ASN A 214 -5.77 20.03 -19.20
CA ASN A 214 -6.80 20.95 -19.69
C ASN A 214 -8.09 20.77 -18.85
N ASP A 215 -9.18 21.43 -19.23
CA ASP A 215 -10.48 21.39 -18.50
C ASP A 215 -11.14 20.00 -18.41
N ILE A 216 -10.65 19.00 -19.14
CA ILE A 216 -11.24 17.65 -19.20
C ILE A 216 -10.24 16.54 -18.89
N ALA A 217 -8.97 16.85 -18.68
CA ALA A 217 -7.93 15.84 -18.51
C ALA A 217 -6.90 16.29 -17.49
N SER A 218 -6.47 15.37 -16.65
CA SER A 218 -5.45 15.55 -15.63
C SER A 218 -4.42 14.43 -15.70
N PHE A 219 -3.24 14.70 -15.15
CA PHE A 219 -2.13 13.74 -15.10
C PHE A 219 -1.54 13.65 -13.71
N ARG A 220 -0.82 12.55 -13.48
CA ARG A 220 0.07 12.36 -12.35
C ARG A 220 1.27 11.55 -12.78
N VAL A 221 2.47 11.98 -12.40
CA VAL A 221 3.71 11.23 -12.54
C VAL A 221 4.30 11.06 -11.16
N SER A 222 4.69 9.83 -10.80
CA SER A 222 5.37 9.54 -9.56
C SER A 222 6.59 8.68 -9.78
N THR A 223 7.55 8.80 -8.86
CA THR A 223 8.81 8.08 -8.91
C THR A 223 9.26 7.70 -7.51
N LEU A 224 9.93 6.56 -7.44
CA LEU A 224 10.63 6.09 -6.26
C LEU A 224 12.03 5.65 -6.65
N TYR A 225 13.01 6.13 -5.90
CA TYR A 225 14.37 5.62 -5.89
C TYR A 225 14.70 5.17 -4.47
N GLN A 226 15.11 3.93 -4.29
CA GLN A 226 15.64 3.45 -3.01
C GLN A 226 16.95 2.71 -3.25
N HIS A 227 17.95 2.97 -2.43
CA HIS A 227 19.22 2.26 -2.42
C HIS A 227 19.63 1.96 -0.99
N ARG A 228 20.16 0.76 -0.75
CA ARG A 228 20.82 0.40 0.51
C ARG A 228 21.95 -0.58 0.27
N ASP A 229 23.07 -0.40 0.96
CA ASP A 229 24.20 -1.32 0.88
C ASP A 229 23.91 -2.64 1.64
N ASP A 230 24.55 -3.72 1.19
CA ASP A 230 24.55 -4.97 1.94
C ASP A 230 25.20 -4.79 3.31
N TYR A 231 24.62 -5.40 4.34
CA TYR A 231 25.07 -5.28 5.73
C TYR A 231 25.07 -6.61 6.49
N VAL A 232 24.52 -7.68 5.91
CA VAL A 232 24.45 -9.00 6.52
C VAL A 232 25.68 -9.81 6.10
N ASP A 233 26.47 -10.24 7.08
CA ASP A 233 27.65 -11.08 6.87
C ASP A 233 27.25 -12.56 6.68
N ASN A 234 27.85 -13.20 5.68
CA ASN A 234 27.80 -14.65 5.54
C ASN A 234 29.05 -15.26 6.18
N THR A 235 28.87 -15.95 7.31
CA THR A 235 29.96 -16.60 8.06
C THR A 235 30.18 -18.06 7.66
N TYR A 236 29.40 -18.61 6.72
CA TYR A 236 29.51 -19.99 6.30
C TYR A 236 30.86 -20.26 5.61
N THR A 237 31.60 -21.25 6.12
CA THR A 237 32.94 -21.60 5.62
C THR A 237 32.95 -22.83 4.72
N GLY A 238 31.77 -23.39 4.41
CA GLY A 238 31.62 -24.57 3.57
C GLY A 238 31.39 -24.23 2.09
N PRO A 239 31.31 -25.25 1.21
CA PRO A 239 30.96 -25.06 -0.18
C PRO A 239 29.51 -24.55 -0.30
N SER A 240 29.31 -23.39 -0.92
CA SER A 240 27.96 -22.87 -1.13
C SER A 240 27.24 -23.64 -2.24
N ALA A 241 25.98 -24.01 -2.00
CA ALA A 241 25.14 -24.72 -2.97
C ALA A 241 24.83 -23.89 -4.23
N ASP A 242 24.89 -22.56 -4.12
CA ASP A 242 24.68 -21.60 -5.21
C ASP A 242 26.00 -21.07 -5.82
N GLY A 243 27.15 -21.60 -5.39
CA GLY A 243 28.47 -21.17 -5.86
C GLY A 243 28.93 -19.81 -5.32
N THR A 244 28.22 -19.21 -4.36
CA THR A 244 28.64 -17.95 -3.74
C THR A 244 29.92 -18.14 -2.91
N VAL A 245 30.81 -17.16 -3.00
CA VAL A 245 32.03 -17.11 -2.20
C VAL A 245 31.66 -16.82 -0.76
N SER A 246 31.87 -17.80 0.13
CA SER A 246 31.62 -17.70 1.57
C SER A 246 32.86 -18.18 2.35
N PRO A 247 33.25 -17.56 3.47
CA PRO A 247 32.56 -16.46 4.14
C PRO A 247 32.78 -15.11 3.43
N LYS A 248 31.77 -14.23 3.49
CA LYS A 248 31.78 -12.91 2.86
C LYS A 248 31.14 -11.89 3.80
N LYS A 249 31.82 -10.76 4.02
CA LYS A 249 31.24 -9.60 4.69
C LYS A 249 30.31 -8.83 3.78
N ASN A 250 29.25 -8.23 4.31
CA ASN A 250 28.25 -7.49 3.55
C ASN A 250 27.80 -8.31 2.33
N ALA A 251 27.34 -9.54 2.59
CA ALA A 251 26.97 -10.49 1.56
C ALA A 251 25.55 -10.28 1.03
N MET A 252 24.65 -9.73 1.85
CA MET A 252 23.23 -9.55 1.53
C MET A 252 22.57 -8.44 2.38
N GLY A 253 21.31 -8.13 2.06
CA GLY A 253 20.46 -7.19 2.82
C GLY A 253 20.27 -5.82 2.17
N GLY A 254 21.05 -5.52 1.13
CA GLY A 254 20.92 -4.34 0.29
C GLY A 254 19.84 -4.48 -0.78
N PHE A 255 19.55 -3.35 -1.45
CA PHE A 255 18.61 -3.25 -2.56
C PHE A 255 18.89 -2.01 -3.40
N ASP A 256 18.47 -2.03 -4.67
CA ASP A 256 18.41 -0.86 -5.57
C ASP A 256 17.07 -0.96 -6.32
N ASP A 257 16.14 -0.07 -5.96
CA ASP A 257 14.79 -0.02 -6.51
C ASP A 257 14.58 1.30 -7.26
N ARG A 258 14.06 1.19 -8.48
CA ARG A 258 13.78 2.33 -9.35
C ARG A 258 12.42 2.15 -9.98
N ASN A 259 11.48 2.98 -9.59
CA ASN A 259 10.11 2.88 -10.04
C ASN A 259 9.63 4.23 -10.58
N VAL A 260 8.82 4.16 -11.63
CA VAL A 260 8.14 5.30 -12.22
C VAL A 260 6.73 4.85 -12.57
N ARG A 261 5.75 5.68 -12.22
CA ARG A 261 4.36 5.53 -12.63
C ARG A 261 3.89 6.82 -13.29
N ALA A 262 3.11 6.67 -14.35
CA ALA A 262 2.34 7.76 -14.94
C ALA A 262 0.88 7.34 -15.00
N ALA A 263 0.00 8.24 -14.57
CA ALA A 263 -1.44 8.09 -14.62
C ALA A 263 -2.05 9.32 -15.30
N ALA A 264 -3.14 9.11 -16.02
CA ALA A 264 -3.94 10.17 -16.60
C ALA A 264 -5.41 9.86 -16.34
N ALA A 265 -6.19 10.89 -16.06
CA ALA A 265 -7.63 10.80 -15.93
C ALA A 265 -8.29 11.75 -16.92
N GLN A 266 -9.44 11.35 -17.43
CA GLN A 266 -10.28 12.18 -18.27
C GLN A 266 -11.65 12.30 -17.62
N ALA A 267 -12.14 13.53 -17.47
CA ALA A 267 -13.50 13.78 -17.05
C ALA A 267 -14.46 13.11 -18.05
N GLN A 268 -15.25 12.16 -17.57
CA GLN A 268 -16.31 11.56 -18.37
C GLN A 268 -17.33 12.66 -18.63
N ARG A 269 -17.42 13.13 -19.89
CA ARG A 269 -18.53 13.99 -20.30
C ARG A 269 -19.82 13.27 -19.93
N PRO A 270 -20.77 13.91 -19.23
CA PRO A 270 -22.06 13.29 -19.02
C PRO A 270 -22.61 12.95 -20.40
N VAL A 271 -22.91 11.66 -20.62
CA VAL A 271 -23.69 11.25 -21.78
C VAL A 271 -25.01 11.98 -21.63
N LEU A 272 -25.19 13.05 -22.41
CA LEU A 272 -26.49 13.62 -22.67
C LEU A 272 -27.25 12.51 -23.38
N ASP A 273 -28.07 11.77 -22.63
CA ASP A 273 -28.95 10.74 -23.17
C ASP A 273 -29.86 11.42 -24.21
N PRO A 274 -29.67 11.18 -25.52
CA PRO A 274 -30.47 11.82 -26.54
C PRO A 274 -31.75 11.00 -26.67
N GLY A 275 -32.73 11.25 -25.79
CA GLY A 275 -34.11 10.92 -26.09
C GLY A 275 -34.85 9.96 -25.18
N PHE A 276 -34.84 10.18 -23.87
CA PHE A 276 -36.03 9.93 -23.07
C PHE A 276 -36.71 11.25 -22.70
N GLY A 277 -37.47 11.77 -23.68
CA GLY A 277 -38.43 12.83 -23.42
C GLY A 277 -39.30 12.46 -22.23
N ALA A 278 -39.37 13.36 -21.26
CA ALA A 278 -40.24 13.27 -20.10
C ALA A 278 -41.68 12.96 -20.57
N ARG A 279 -42.08 11.69 -20.51
CA ARG A 279 -43.50 11.35 -20.63
C ARG A 279 -44.15 11.77 -19.31
N PRO A 280 -45.20 12.59 -19.32
CA PRO A 280 -45.92 12.91 -18.10
C PRO A 280 -46.43 11.59 -17.50
N ARG A 281 -46.08 11.34 -16.22
CA ARG A 281 -46.65 10.27 -15.41
C ARG A 281 -48.16 10.45 -15.43
N LEU A 282 -48.86 9.64 -16.22
CA LEU A 282 -50.29 9.41 -16.02
C LEU A 282 -50.41 8.68 -14.69
N GLN A 283 -50.68 9.44 -13.62
CA GLN A 283 -51.10 8.91 -12.34
C GLN A 283 -52.43 8.17 -12.59
N ARG A 284 -52.37 6.86 -12.87
CA ARG A 284 -53.56 6.03 -12.77
C ARG A 284 -53.91 5.95 -11.29
N HIS A 285 -54.98 6.65 -10.94
CA HIS A 285 -55.67 6.53 -9.67
C HIS A 285 -56.04 5.04 -9.50
N LEU A 286 -55.31 4.34 -8.63
CA LEU A 286 -55.71 3.01 -8.17
C LEU A 286 -56.70 3.25 -7.04
N ASP A 287 -57.98 3.02 -7.33
CA ASP A 287 -59.03 3.05 -6.31
C ASP A 287 -58.75 1.97 -5.24
N PRO A 288 -58.95 2.26 -3.95
CA PRO A 288 -58.76 1.29 -2.89
C PRO A 288 -59.84 0.20 -2.93
N VAL A 289 -59.41 -1.06 -2.98
CA VAL A 289 -60.28 -2.24 -2.82
C VAL A 289 -60.80 -2.27 -1.37
N PRO A 290 -62.12 -2.32 -1.12
CA PRO A 290 -62.65 -2.34 0.23
C PRO A 290 -62.45 -3.72 0.88
N ALA A 291 -61.81 -3.72 2.05
CA ALA A 291 -61.79 -4.86 2.96
C ALA A 291 -63.20 -5.05 3.56
N ARG A 292 -63.89 -6.13 3.18
CA ARG A 292 -65.06 -6.62 3.92
C ARG A 292 -64.66 -7.83 4.76
N CYS A 293 -64.58 -7.61 6.07
CA CYS A 293 -64.78 -8.64 7.06
C CYS A 293 -66.21 -9.20 6.92
N ALA A 294 -66.33 -10.50 6.77
CA ALA A 294 -67.55 -11.23 7.05
C ALA A 294 -67.19 -12.37 8.03
N ASP A 295 -67.47 -12.09 9.30
CA ASP A 295 -67.59 -13.04 10.38
C ASP A 295 -68.95 -13.73 10.23
N GLN A 296 -68.96 -15.04 9.95
CA GLN A 296 -70.12 -15.89 10.18
C GLN A 296 -69.72 -17.37 10.19
N GLY A 297 -69.79 -17.97 11.37
CA GLY A 297 -70.40 -19.29 11.55
C GLY A 297 -69.47 -20.51 11.50
N LEU A 298 -69.07 -20.95 12.69
CA LEU A 298 -68.79 -22.36 13.00
C LEU A 298 -69.90 -23.28 12.46
N GLN A 299 -69.54 -24.29 11.68
CA GLN A 299 -70.15 -25.62 11.78
C GLN A 299 -69.34 -26.69 11.03
N GLN A 300 -68.81 -27.65 11.81
CA GLN A 300 -68.56 -29.06 11.45
C GLN A 300 -67.46 -29.30 10.39
N ASP A 301 -66.52 -30.22 10.53
CA ASP A 301 -66.58 -31.54 11.15
C ASP A 301 -65.16 -32.00 11.50
N ARG A 302 -64.98 -32.45 12.74
CA ARG A 302 -63.79 -33.19 13.20
C ARG A 302 -64.07 -34.67 13.00
N ARG A 303 -63.41 -35.30 12.03
CA ARG A 303 -63.12 -36.76 12.06
C ARG A 303 -61.67 -36.94 11.62
N ALA A 304 -60.78 -37.19 12.57
CA ALA A 304 -60.44 -38.51 13.13
C ALA A 304 -59.49 -39.29 12.22
N ALA A 305 -58.35 -39.62 12.82
CA ALA A 305 -57.17 -40.20 12.22
C ALA A 305 -57.11 -41.74 12.37
N ARG A 306 -56.18 -42.33 11.59
CA ARG A 306 -55.44 -43.61 11.76
C ARG A 306 -56.08 -44.91 11.21
N PRO A 307 -55.30 -46.00 11.03
CA PRO A 307 -53.89 -46.13 10.57
C PRO A 307 -53.72 -47.27 9.53
N GLY A 308 -52.58 -47.38 8.84
CA GLY A 308 -52.30 -48.57 8.02
C GLY A 308 -50.91 -48.54 7.40
N GLY A 309 -50.08 -49.54 7.71
CA GLY A 309 -48.65 -49.56 7.40
C GLY A 309 -48.31 -49.95 5.96
N LEU A 310 -47.03 -49.76 5.60
CA LEU A 310 -46.23 -50.58 4.69
C LEU A 310 -44.79 -50.07 4.76
N ARG A 311 -43.97 -50.78 5.57
CA ARG A 311 -42.90 -51.68 5.13
C ARG A 311 -41.74 -50.98 4.39
N ARG A 312 -40.63 -51.00 5.13
CA ARG A 312 -39.23 -50.82 4.73
C ARG A 312 -38.87 -51.66 3.49
N SER A 313 -38.13 -51.06 2.56
CA SER A 313 -37.13 -51.76 1.75
C SER A 313 -35.74 -51.42 2.31
N ARG A 314 -35.08 -52.45 2.85
CA ARG A 314 -33.65 -52.48 3.17
C ARG A 314 -32.98 -53.32 2.08
N GLN A 315 -32.07 -52.70 1.34
CA GLN A 315 -30.95 -53.31 0.59
C GLN A 315 -29.87 -52.22 0.64
N GLN A 316 -28.63 -52.39 1.05
CA GLN A 316 -27.86 -53.50 1.58
C GLN A 316 -26.72 -52.84 2.39
N HIS A 317 -26.40 -53.40 3.55
CA HIS A 317 -25.11 -53.18 4.22
C HIS A 317 -24.08 -54.10 3.56
N ALA A 318 -22.92 -53.56 3.19
CA ALA A 318 -21.68 -54.31 3.12
C ALA A 318 -20.51 -53.38 3.52
N GLY A 319 -19.74 -53.80 4.53
CA GLY A 319 -18.34 -53.39 4.70
C GLY A 319 -18.03 -52.25 5.68
N LEU A 320 -18.20 -52.49 6.98
CA LEU A 320 -17.34 -51.89 8.00
C LEU A 320 -16.37 -53.00 8.45
N GLN A 321 -15.07 -52.81 8.20
CA GLN A 321 -13.89 -53.41 8.86
C GLN A 321 -12.75 -53.51 7.85
N ASP A 322 -11.81 -52.55 7.86
CA ASP A 322 -10.38 -52.88 7.97
C ASP A 322 -9.56 -51.62 8.26
N LEU A 323 -9.01 -51.54 9.47
CA LEU A 323 -7.88 -50.66 9.82
C LEU A 323 -7.29 -51.19 11.14
N ARG A 324 -6.77 -52.41 11.08
CA ARG A 324 -5.67 -52.85 11.95
C ARG A 324 -4.57 -53.42 11.07
N ARG A 325 -3.52 -52.62 10.87
CA ARG A 325 -2.10 -52.96 10.69
C ARG A 325 -1.48 -51.90 9.77
N PHE A 326 -0.56 -51.13 10.30
CA PHE A 326 0.82 -51.05 9.82
C PHE A 326 1.55 -50.04 10.70
N GLY A 327 2.06 -50.53 11.83
CA GLY A 327 3.29 -50.04 12.40
C GLY A 327 4.35 -51.11 12.14
N GLU A 328 5.42 -50.72 11.43
CA GLU A 328 6.81 -51.17 11.55
C GLU A 328 7.55 -50.97 10.22
N GLY A 329 8.70 -50.29 10.29
CA GLY A 329 9.76 -50.39 9.28
C GLY A 329 10.27 -49.09 8.67
N ALA A 330 11.14 -48.36 9.40
CA ALA A 330 12.32 -47.72 8.82
C ALA A 330 13.27 -47.27 9.94
N LEU A 331 14.34 -48.05 10.11
CA LEU A 331 15.66 -47.56 10.49
C LEU A 331 16.25 -46.77 9.31
#